data_AF-A0A183GC25-F1
#
_entry.id   AF-A0A183GC25-F1
#
_cell.length_a   1.000
_cell.length_b   1.000
_cell.length_c   1.000
_cell.angle_alpha   90.00
_cell.angle_beta   90.00
_cell.angle_gamma   90.00
#
_symmetry.space_group_name_H-M   'P 1'
#
loop_
_entity.id
_entity.type
_entity.pdbx_description
1 polymer ?
#
loop_
_entity_poly.entity_id
_entity_poly.type
_entity_poly.pdbx_seq_one_letter_code
_entity_poly.pdbx_strand_id
1 'polypeptide(L)'
;MSQILGFDVPNMDLQKRNDDGQEHINRRVTSEYIRIINFPNPGKSGMDTLVRRFLEEVVRYSSKEDRYPLTWPTSTGNNGGLSNFRVEMTYPFWQYFVTEGKKRLAEHNRATFNNIRVIRDKTINLSDLENLSLYLRKKIRERFSKEGLTAPDIVVKGGTVTVCSGQDGLKKHFRSTELAVRLGWEYSDWQGAAIKSMMTKQELRLLEVVYSYKVIIL
;
A
#
# COMPACT_ATOMS: atom_id res chain seq x y z
N MET A 1 8.72 -47.66 7.20
CA MET A 1 7.40 -47.35 6.61
C MET A 1 7.52 -46.00 5.94
N SER A 2 7.18 -45.90 4.65
CA SER A 2 7.17 -44.63 3.90
C SER A 2 5.98 -43.79 4.37
N GLN A 3 6.23 -42.57 4.86
CA GLN A 3 5.18 -41.64 5.25
C GLN A 3 4.32 -41.27 4.04
N ILE A 4 2.99 -41.35 4.19
CA ILE A 4 2.02 -41.00 3.16
C ILE A 4 1.71 -39.50 3.28
N LEU A 5 2.00 -38.74 2.22
CA LEU A 5 1.67 -37.32 2.15
C LEU A 5 0.15 -37.10 2.26
N GLY A 6 -0.25 -36.19 3.14
CA GLY A 6 -1.64 -35.89 3.47
C GLY A 6 -2.25 -36.76 4.56
N PHE A 7 -1.62 -37.90 4.92
CA PHE A 7 -2.05 -38.76 6.03
C PHE A 7 -1.05 -38.68 7.20
N ASP A 8 0.23 -38.97 6.95
CA ASP A 8 1.30 -38.95 7.96
C ASP A 8 2.06 -37.61 8.00
N VAL A 9 2.17 -36.91 6.87
CA VAL A 9 2.88 -35.62 6.75
C VAL A 9 2.09 -34.62 5.92
N PRO A 10 2.08 -33.31 6.27
CA PRO A 10 1.33 -32.30 5.52
C PRO A 10 1.76 -32.23 4.06
N ASN A 11 0.80 -32.25 3.15
CA ASN A 11 1.03 -32.03 1.72
C ASN A 11 1.24 -30.54 1.37
N MET A 12 0.88 -29.65 2.29
CA MET A 12 1.00 -28.20 2.16
C MET A 12 1.48 -27.60 3.47
N ASP A 13 2.17 -26.48 3.37
CA ASP A 13 2.49 -25.63 4.50
C ASP A 13 1.20 -24.99 5.07
N LEU A 14 0.69 -25.61 6.13
CA LEU A 14 -0.54 -25.18 6.82
C LEU A 14 -0.39 -23.79 7.45
N GLN A 15 0.81 -23.48 7.96
CA GLN A 15 1.08 -22.17 8.55
C GLN A 15 0.95 -21.08 7.49
N LYS A 16 1.63 -21.26 6.35
CA LYS A 16 1.53 -20.34 5.23
C LYS A 16 0.11 -20.19 4.68
N ARG A 17 -0.67 -21.28 4.65
CA ARG A 17 -2.09 -21.20 4.24
C ARG A 17 -2.92 -20.35 5.22
N ASN A 18 -2.69 -20.52 6.51
CA ASN A 18 -3.37 -19.74 7.54
C ASN A 18 -2.96 -18.26 7.45
N ASP A 19 -1.67 -17.98 7.25
CA ASP A 19 -1.15 -16.62 7.08
C ASP A 19 -1.74 -15.95 5.83
N ASP A 20 -1.78 -16.66 4.68
CA ASP A 20 -2.42 -16.20 3.44
C ASP A 20 -3.91 -15.87 3.67
N GLY A 21 -4.62 -16.74 4.41
CA GLY A 21 -6.03 -16.57 4.74
C GLY A 21 -6.26 -15.37 5.66
N GLN A 22 -5.45 -15.22 6.70
CA GLN A 22 -5.52 -14.10 7.64
C GLN A 22 -5.20 -12.78 6.95
N GLU A 23 -4.21 -12.75 6.06
CA GLU A 23 -3.89 -11.57 5.26
C GLU A 23 -5.07 -11.18 4.35
N HIS A 24 -5.77 -12.15 3.76
CA HIS A 24 -6.96 -11.86 2.95
C HIS A 24 -8.07 -11.22 3.77
N ILE A 25 -8.35 -11.75 4.97
CA ILE A 25 -9.31 -11.18 5.92
C ILE A 25 -8.88 -9.76 6.32
N ASN A 26 -7.62 -9.58 6.69
CA ASN A 26 -7.07 -8.29 7.10
C ASN A 26 -7.18 -7.25 5.98
N ARG A 27 -6.93 -7.62 4.72
CA ARG A 27 -7.12 -6.75 3.56
C ARG A 27 -8.56 -6.31 3.39
N ARG A 28 -9.50 -7.25 3.57
CA ARG A 28 -10.92 -6.93 3.47
C ARG A 28 -11.32 -5.92 4.53
N VAL A 29 -10.98 -6.19 5.79
CA VAL A 29 -11.28 -5.30 6.92
C VAL A 29 -10.60 -3.93 6.72
N THR A 30 -9.29 -3.89 6.47
CA THR A 30 -8.56 -2.60 6.30
C THR A 30 -9.06 -1.78 5.13
N SER A 31 -9.64 -2.40 4.09
CA SER A 31 -10.21 -1.67 2.95
C SER A 31 -11.44 -0.83 3.31
N GLU A 32 -12.11 -1.14 4.40
CA GLU A 32 -13.27 -0.40 4.90
C GLU A 32 -12.85 0.77 5.80
N TYR A 33 -11.56 0.91 6.10
CA TYR A 33 -11.05 1.99 6.94
C TYR A 33 -10.29 3.04 6.13
N ILE A 34 -10.48 4.30 6.54
CA ILE A 34 -9.68 5.43 6.08
C ILE A 34 -9.08 6.16 7.28
N ARG A 35 -7.93 6.79 7.02
CA ARG A 35 -7.24 7.68 7.94
C ARG A 35 -7.30 9.09 7.41
N ILE A 36 -7.81 9.99 8.23
CA ILE A 36 -7.80 11.43 8.00
C ILE A 36 -6.63 11.99 8.79
N ILE A 37 -5.75 12.71 8.09
CA ILE A 37 -4.46 13.18 8.60
C ILE A 37 -4.42 14.70 8.48
N ASN A 38 -3.81 15.35 9.48
CA ASN A 38 -3.65 16.80 9.60
C ASN A 38 -4.98 17.56 9.65
N PHE A 39 -5.98 17.01 10.34
CA PHE A 39 -7.27 17.69 10.48
C PHE A 39 -7.20 18.80 11.54
N PRO A 40 -7.58 20.06 11.25
CA PRO A 40 -7.54 21.13 12.23
C PRO A 40 -8.46 20.91 13.42
N ASN A 41 -7.86 20.84 14.61
CA ASN A 41 -8.53 20.64 15.89
C ASN A 41 -7.90 21.48 17.03
N PRO A 42 -7.86 22.82 16.91
CA PRO A 42 -7.28 23.68 17.94
C PRO A 42 -8.02 23.58 19.28
N GLY A 43 -9.33 23.38 19.24
CA GLY A 43 -10.19 23.25 20.42
C GLY A 43 -10.24 21.85 21.04
N LYS A 44 -9.44 20.89 20.53
CA LYS A 44 -9.44 19.48 20.98
C LYS A 44 -10.85 18.88 21.08
N SER A 45 -11.69 19.15 20.08
CA SER A 45 -13.03 18.60 19.98
C SER A 45 -13.02 17.07 19.95
N GLY A 46 -14.12 16.47 20.42
CA GLY A 46 -14.32 15.03 20.39
C GLY A 46 -14.36 14.47 18.97
N MET A 47 -14.05 13.17 18.84
CA MET A 47 -13.95 12.50 17.55
C MET A 47 -15.23 12.59 16.72
N ASP A 48 -16.41 12.42 17.33
CA ASP A 48 -17.69 12.51 16.62
C ASP A 48 -17.91 13.90 16.00
N THR A 49 -17.45 14.95 16.69
CA THR A 49 -17.48 16.32 16.17
C THR A 49 -16.55 16.47 14.97
N LEU A 50 -15.33 15.90 15.03
CA LEU A 50 -14.39 15.95 13.91
C LEU A 50 -14.92 15.22 12.68
N VAL A 51 -15.54 14.05 12.88
CA VAL A 51 -16.16 13.28 11.79
C VAL A 51 -17.27 14.09 11.13
N ARG A 52 -18.16 14.69 11.93
CA ARG A 52 -19.25 15.52 11.42
C ARG A 52 -18.72 16.72 10.63
N ARG A 53 -17.75 17.45 11.19
CA ARG A 53 -17.11 18.58 10.51
C ARG A 53 -16.43 18.16 9.21
N PHE A 54 -15.76 17.01 9.20
CA PHE A 54 -15.18 16.49 7.98
C PHE A 54 -16.25 16.22 6.91
N LEU A 55 -17.36 15.56 7.27
CA LEU A 55 -18.46 15.27 6.36
C LEU A 55 -19.15 16.53 5.82
N GLU A 56 -19.42 17.50 6.69
CA GLU A 56 -20.22 18.69 6.37
C GLU A 56 -19.37 19.82 5.76
N GLU A 57 -18.21 20.14 6.34
CA GLU A 57 -17.40 21.31 5.97
C GLU A 57 -16.38 20.99 4.87
N VAL A 58 -15.80 19.77 4.90
CA VAL A 58 -14.68 19.40 4.04
C VAL A 58 -15.15 18.67 2.79
N VAL A 59 -15.78 17.52 2.94
CA VAL A 59 -16.19 16.71 1.78
C VAL A 59 -17.60 17.02 1.31
N ARG A 60 -18.45 17.66 2.14
CA ARG A 60 -19.83 18.03 1.83
C ARG A 60 -20.68 16.84 1.35
N TYR A 61 -20.58 15.73 2.09
CA TYR A 61 -21.35 14.53 1.79
C TYR A 61 -22.77 14.64 2.36
N SER A 62 -23.78 14.49 1.50
CA SER A 62 -25.19 14.52 1.89
C SER A 62 -25.96 13.40 1.19
N SER A 63 -26.06 12.24 1.82
CA SER A 63 -26.92 11.14 1.36
C SER A 63 -27.98 10.84 2.42
N LYS A 64 -29.25 10.74 2.00
CA LYS A 64 -30.36 10.40 2.92
C LYS A 64 -30.42 8.91 3.24
N GLU A 65 -29.89 8.08 2.33
CA GLU A 65 -29.87 6.63 2.47
C GLU A 65 -28.72 6.18 3.38
N ASP A 66 -27.61 6.92 3.36
CA ASP A 66 -26.43 6.65 4.17
C ASP A 66 -26.39 7.55 5.40
N ARG A 67 -27.06 7.11 6.47
CA ARG A 67 -27.18 7.87 7.73
C ARG A 67 -25.87 7.93 8.52
N TYR A 68 -24.98 6.96 8.33
CA TYR A 68 -23.75 6.81 9.10
C TYR A 68 -22.57 6.50 8.17
N PRO A 69 -22.17 7.45 7.30
CA PRO A 69 -21.17 7.22 6.27
C PRO A 69 -19.77 6.94 6.84
N LEU A 70 -19.49 7.46 8.05
CA LEU A 70 -18.25 7.26 8.78
C LEU A 70 -18.56 6.87 10.24
N THR A 71 -18.04 5.72 10.67
CA THR A 71 -18.28 5.14 12.00
C THR A 71 -16.97 4.73 12.67
N TRP A 72 -17.05 4.32 13.94
CA TRP A 72 -15.91 3.84 14.74
C TRP A 72 -14.69 4.78 14.77
N PRO A 73 -14.88 6.08 15.05
CA PRO A 73 -13.78 7.01 14.98
C PRO A 73 -12.77 6.75 16.11
N THR A 74 -11.51 6.56 15.72
CA THR A 74 -10.41 6.27 16.63
C THR A 74 -9.28 7.27 16.40
N SER A 75 -8.79 7.92 17.45
CA SER A 75 -7.62 8.81 17.34
C SER A 75 -6.37 8.00 16.99
N THR A 76 -5.57 8.50 16.05
CA THR A 76 -4.32 7.88 15.60
C THR A 76 -3.10 8.76 15.85
N GLY A 77 -3.27 9.89 16.53
CA GLY A 77 -2.20 10.82 16.88
C GLY A 77 -2.68 12.27 16.84
N ASN A 78 -2.01 13.13 17.61
CA ASN A 78 -2.25 14.56 17.63
C ASN A 78 -0.91 15.29 17.54
N ASN A 79 -0.85 16.33 16.72
CA ASN A 79 0.31 17.20 16.57
C ASN A 79 -0.13 18.65 16.82
N GLY A 80 0.00 19.10 18.07
CA GLY A 80 -0.42 20.44 18.49
C GLY A 80 -1.91 20.67 18.25
N GLY A 81 -2.24 21.56 17.31
CA GLY A 81 -3.62 21.88 16.90
C GLY A 81 -4.17 20.99 15.77
N LEU A 82 -3.47 19.93 15.38
CA LEU A 82 -3.90 18.99 14.34
C LEU A 82 -4.19 17.62 14.93
N SER A 83 -5.25 16.98 14.45
CA SER A 83 -5.64 15.62 14.81
C SER A 83 -5.57 14.68 13.61
N ASN A 84 -5.09 13.46 13.88
CA ASN A 84 -5.14 12.34 12.96
C ASN A 84 -6.12 11.32 13.53
N PHE A 85 -7.04 10.83 12.72
CA PHE A 85 -8.03 9.85 13.17
C PHE A 85 -8.38 8.88 12.06
N ARG A 86 -8.81 7.70 12.48
CA ARG A 86 -9.22 6.58 11.65
C ARG A 86 -10.73 6.39 11.81
N VAL A 87 -11.40 6.08 10.72
CA VAL A 87 -12.84 5.79 10.68
C VAL A 87 -13.10 4.62 9.75
N GLU A 88 -14.10 3.84 10.07
CA GLU A 88 -14.72 2.90 9.15
C GLU A 88 -15.68 3.67 8.23
N MET A 89 -15.71 3.33 6.95
CA MET A 89 -16.53 4.01 5.96
C MET A 89 -17.49 3.06 5.26
N THR A 90 -18.63 3.58 4.88
CA THR A 90 -19.58 2.85 4.03
C THR A 90 -19.11 2.84 2.57
N TYR A 91 -19.61 1.87 1.81
CA TYR A 91 -19.33 1.79 0.37
C TYR A 91 -19.89 3.00 -0.42
N PRO A 92 -21.14 3.48 -0.20
CA PRO A 92 -21.65 4.67 -0.88
C PRO A 92 -20.81 5.92 -0.61
N PHE A 93 -20.38 6.13 0.64
CA PHE A 93 -19.45 7.21 0.96
C PHE A 93 -18.15 7.10 0.17
N TRP A 94 -17.55 5.90 0.11
CA TRP A 94 -16.29 5.72 -0.62
C TRP A 94 -16.43 6.01 -2.11
N GLN A 95 -17.50 5.55 -2.75
CA GLN A 95 -17.77 5.85 -4.15
C GLN A 95 -17.88 7.36 -4.38
N TYR A 96 -18.66 8.05 -3.56
CA TYR A 96 -18.76 9.51 -3.58
C TYR A 96 -17.40 10.18 -3.39
N PHE A 97 -16.61 9.70 -2.43
CA PHE A 97 -15.33 10.33 -2.11
C PHE A 97 -14.36 10.25 -3.29
N VAL A 98 -14.33 9.11 -4.00
CA VAL A 98 -13.46 8.92 -5.16
C VAL A 98 -13.88 9.79 -6.35
N THR A 99 -15.18 10.03 -6.54
CA THR A 99 -15.70 10.82 -7.67
C THR A 99 -15.68 12.33 -7.39
N GLU A 100 -16.19 12.75 -6.24
CA GLU A 100 -16.42 14.17 -5.91
C GLU A 100 -15.72 14.61 -4.64
N GLY A 101 -15.72 13.78 -3.58
CA GLY A 101 -15.18 14.18 -2.28
C GLY A 101 -13.71 14.56 -2.31
N LYS A 102 -12.89 13.93 -3.16
CA LYS A 102 -11.48 14.33 -3.39
C LYS A 102 -11.35 15.75 -3.94
N LYS A 103 -12.23 16.15 -4.85
CA LYS A 103 -12.25 17.50 -5.42
C LYS A 103 -12.63 18.51 -4.33
N ARG A 104 -13.67 18.20 -3.55
CA ARG A 104 -14.13 19.03 -2.41
C ARG A 104 -13.04 19.21 -1.35
N LEU A 105 -12.37 18.13 -0.98
CA LEU A 105 -11.22 18.16 -0.07
C LEU A 105 -10.10 19.07 -0.61
N ALA A 106 -9.77 18.97 -1.89
CA ALA A 106 -8.74 19.81 -2.51
C ALA A 106 -9.15 21.30 -2.54
N GLU A 107 -10.42 21.60 -2.85
CA GLU A 107 -10.98 22.95 -2.78
C GLU A 107 -10.92 23.52 -1.36
N HIS A 108 -11.33 22.74 -0.36
CA HIS A 108 -11.28 23.12 1.05
C HIS A 108 -9.84 23.41 1.51
N ASN A 109 -8.90 22.52 1.20
CA ASN A 109 -7.48 22.72 1.52
C ASN A 109 -6.92 24.00 0.90
N ARG A 110 -7.28 24.31 -0.36
CA ARG A 110 -6.87 25.55 -1.03
C ARG A 110 -7.48 26.80 -0.38
N ALA A 111 -8.75 26.75 0.01
CA ALA A 111 -9.44 27.89 0.59
C ALA A 111 -8.98 28.20 2.02
N THR A 112 -8.62 27.17 2.78
CA THR A 112 -8.27 27.30 4.22
C THR A 112 -6.77 27.21 4.49
N PHE A 113 -5.95 27.05 3.45
CA PHE A 113 -4.50 26.79 3.54
C PHE A 113 -4.14 25.57 4.40
N ASN A 114 -5.07 24.62 4.54
CA ASN A 114 -4.86 23.38 5.25
C ASN A 114 -4.29 22.29 4.33
N ASN A 115 -3.70 21.25 4.92
CA ASN A 115 -3.17 20.09 4.20
C ASN A 115 -3.79 18.79 4.73
N ILE A 116 -5.12 18.73 4.74
CA ILE A 116 -5.87 17.55 5.15
C ILE A 116 -5.68 16.47 4.10
N ARG A 117 -5.33 15.26 4.54
CA ARG A 117 -5.13 14.11 3.66
C ARG A 117 -6.01 12.95 4.10
N VAL A 118 -6.56 12.23 3.13
CA VAL A 118 -7.34 11.01 3.35
C VAL A 118 -6.58 9.87 2.71
N ILE A 119 -6.23 8.87 3.52
CA ILE A 119 -5.49 7.68 3.10
C ILE A 119 -6.33 6.47 3.45
N ARG A 120 -6.49 5.54 2.50
CA ARG A 120 -7.13 4.25 2.78
C ARG A 120 -6.15 3.37 3.55
N ASP A 121 -6.60 2.74 4.62
CA ASP A 121 -5.74 1.83 5.37
C ASP A 121 -5.37 0.62 4.51
N LYS A 122 -4.17 0.10 4.77
CA LYS A 122 -3.58 -1.05 4.06
C LYS A 122 -2.91 -1.95 5.08
N THR A 123 -2.81 -3.24 4.77
CA THR A 123 -1.97 -4.16 5.53
C THR A 123 -0.49 -3.78 5.38
N ILE A 124 0.32 -4.14 6.37
CA ILE A 124 1.78 -3.89 6.34
C ILE A 124 2.39 -4.47 5.07
N ASN A 125 2.00 -5.69 4.68
CA ASN A 125 2.46 -6.32 3.44
C ASN A 125 2.18 -5.49 2.18
N LEU A 126 0.99 -4.88 2.08
CA LEU A 126 0.64 -4.06 0.92
C LEU A 126 1.37 -2.71 0.95
N SER A 127 1.53 -2.13 2.14
CA SER A 127 2.32 -0.91 2.37
C SER A 127 3.79 -1.13 1.99
N ASP A 128 4.39 -2.22 2.47
CA ASP A 128 5.78 -2.56 2.20
C ASP A 128 6.03 -2.91 0.74
N LEU A 129 5.07 -3.51 0.04
CA LEU A 129 5.18 -3.75 -1.39
C LEU A 129 5.23 -2.43 -2.20
N GLU A 130 4.48 -1.42 -1.78
CA GLU A 130 4.53 -0.07 -2.36
C GLU A 130 5.79 0.69 -1.96
N ASN A 131 6.25 0.54 -0.72
CA ASN A 131 7.51 1.12 -0.27
C ASN A 131 8.69 0.49 -1.03
N LEU A 132 8.62 -0.82 -1.32
CA LEU A 132 9.62 -1.52 -2.11
C LEU A 132 9.70 -0.98 -3.54
N SER A 133 8.58 -0.66 -4.21
CA SER A 133 8.65 -0.06 -5.55
C SER A 133 9.28 1.33 -5.54
N LEU A 134 9.00 2.14 -4.51
CA LEU A 134 9.63 3.45 -4.34
C LEU A 134 11.13 3.33 -4.06
N TYR A 135 11.51 2.38 -3.20
CA TYR A 135 12.90 2.05 -2.88
C TYR A 135 13.67 1.60 -4.14
N LEU A 136 13.10 0.67 -4.92
CA LEU A 136 13.71 0.20 -6.17
C LEU A 136 13.88 1.35 -7.17
N ARG A 137 12.88 2.23 -7.32
CA ARG A 137 12.99 3.42 -8.18
C ARG A 137 14.17 4.30 -7.77
N LYS A 138 14.31 4.57 -6.47
CA LYS A 138 15.42 5.36 -5.92
C LYS A 138 16.77 4.69 -6.22
N LYS A 139 16.90 3.41 -5.90
CA LYS A 139 18.14 2.65 -6.08
C LYS A 139 18.56 2.50 -7.55
N ILE A 140 17.60 2.33 -8.47
CA ILE A 140 17.87 2.34 -9.92
C ILE A 140 18.43 3.69 -10.35
N ARG A 141 17.81 4.80 -9.95
CA ARG A 141 18.31 6.14 -10.30
C ARG A 141 19.71 6.40 -9.76
N GLU A 142 19.97 6.02 -8.52
CA GLU A 142 21.28 6.15 -7.89
C GLU A 142 22.35 5.32 -8.61
N ARG A 143 22.01 4.09 -9.03
CA ARG A 143 22.93 3.23 -9.79
C ARG A 143 23.30 3.85 -11.14
N PHE A 144 22.31 4.29 -11.91
CA PHE A 144 22.53 4.95 -13.20
C PHE A 144 23.33 6.24 -13.05
N SER A 145 23.02 7.04 -12.01
CA SER A 145 23.77 8.26 -11.71
C SER A 145 25.24 7.98 -11.37
N LYS A 146 25.54 6.90 -10.64
CA LYS A 146 26.92 6.49 -10.32
C LYS A 146 27.70 6.01 -11.55
N GLU A 147 27.01 5.40 -12.50
CA GLU A 147 27.59 4.89 -13.74
C GLU A 147 27.63 5.95 -14.86
N GLY A 148 27.17 7.18 -14.60
CA GLY A 148 27.11 8.26 -15.60
C GLY A 148 26.10 8.01 -16.71
N LEU A 149 25.14 7.10 -16.50
CA LEU A 149 24.12 6.72 -17.47
C LEU A 149 22.83 7.50 -17.24
N THR A 150 22.10 7.78 -18.32
CA THR A 150 20.76 8.35 -18.22
C THR A 150 19.79 7.32 -17.67
N ALA A 151 19.21 7.59 -16.49
CA ALA A 151 18.25 6.71 -15.87
C ALA A 151 16.99 6.56 -16.73
N PRO A 152 16.42 5.34 -16.86
CA PRO A 152 15.15 5.15 -17.55
C PRO A 152 14.02 5.87 -16.80
N ASP A 153 12.94 6.20 -17.50
CA ASP A 153 11.75 6.70 -16.82
C ASP A 153 11.07 5.55 -16.08
N ILE A 154 10.77 5.78 -14.80
CA ILE A 154 10.25 4.78 -13.88
C ILE A 154 8.98 5.32 -13.26
N VAL A 155 7.88 4.60 -13.53
CA VAL A 155 6.55 4.89 -12.98
C VAL A 155 6.18 3.81 -11.97
N VAL A 156 5.76 4.22 -10.79
CA VAL A 156 5.37 3.32 -9.70
C VAL A 156 3.87 3.45 -9.45
N LYS A 157 3.15 2.32 -9.39
CA LYS A 157 1.72 2.29 -9.05
C LYS A 157 1.37 0.99 -8.33
N GLY A 158 0.88 1.10 -7.09
CA GLY A 158 0.27 -0.03 -6.35
C GLY A 158 1.16 -1.27 -6.21
N GLY A 159 2.45 -1.11 -5.91
CA GLY A 159 3.39 -2.23 -5.77
C GLY A 159 3.92 -2.79 -7.11
N THR A 160 3.68 -2.07 -8.21
CA THR A 160 4.21 -2.38 -9.55
C THR A 160 5.13 -1.26 -10.00
N VAL A 161 6.24 -1.64 -10.63
CA VAL A 161 7.23 -0.76 -11.25
C VAL A 161 7.15 -0.92 -12.76
N THR A 162 6.95 0.19 -13.46
CA THR A 162 7.01 0.25 -14.93
C THR A 162 8.28 0.95 -15.33
N VAL A 163 9.12 0.27 -16.09
CA VAL A 163 10.35 0.84 -16.66
C VAL A 163 10.09 1.16 -18.12
N CYS A 164 10.23 2.43 -18.48
CA CYS A 164 10.08 2.95 -19.83
C CYS A 164 11.48 3.18 -20.42
N SER A 165 11.85 2.41 -21.46
CA SER A 165 13.08 2.68 -22.20
C SER A 165 12.83 3.78 -23.22
N GLY A 166 13.68 4.82 -23.21
CA GLY A 166 13.52 6.02 -24.02
C GLY A 166 13.71 5.82 -25.52
N GLN A 167 14.26 4.69 -25.98
CA GLN A 167 14.61 4.50 -27.39
C GLN A 167 13.55 3.78 -28.24
N ASP A 168 12.68 2.94 -27.65
CA ASP A 168 11.72 2.10 -28.41
C ASP A 168 10.27 2.19 -27.91
N GLY A 169 9.98 3.03 -26.91
CA GLY A 169 8.64 3.06 -26.28
C GLY A 169 8.26 1.77 -25.56
N LEU A 170 9.18 0.80 -25.45
CA LEU A 170 9.00 -0.46 -24.73
C LEU A 170 8.80 -0.18 -23.24
N LYS A 171 7.60 -0.51 -22.76
CA LYS A 171 7.22 -0.44 -21.35
C LYS A 171 7.20 -1.85 -20.78
N LYS A 172 8.07 -2.12 -19.82
CA LYS A 172 8.04 -3.38 -19.07
C LYS A 172 7.46 -3.14 -17.69
N HIS A 173 6.47 -3.95 -17.35
CA HIS A 173 5.79 -3.91 -16.06
C HIS A 173 6.29 -5.07 -15.21
N PHE A 174 6.70 -4.76 -13.99
CA PHE A 174 7.17 -5.74 -13.03
C PHE A 174 6.51 -5.50 -11.69
N ARG A 175 6.13 -6.56 -11.00
CA ARG A 175 5.84 -6.46 -9.58
C ARG A 175 7.15 -6.10 -8.84
N SER A 176 7.08 -5.32 -7.76
CA SER A 176 8.28 -4.90 -7.00
C SER A 176 9.15 -6.08 -6.57
N THR A 177 8.52 -7.15 -6.07
CA THR A 177 9.19 -8.38 -5.62
C THR A 177 9.89 -9.11 -6.76
N GLU A 178 9.24 -9.24 -7.91
CA GLU A 178 9.83 -9.80 -9.12
C GLU A 178 11.02 -8.96 -9.63
N LEU A 179 10.85 -7.63 -9.69
CA LEU A 179 11.92 -6.74 -10.14
C LEU A 179 13.14 -6.83 -9.24
N ALA A 180 12.94 -6.90 -7.92
CA ALA A 180 14.05 -7.05 -6.97
C ALA A 180 14.86 -8.32 -7.25
N VAL A 181 14.20 -9.44 -7.56
CA VAL A 181 14.89 -10.69 -7.93
C VAL A 181 15.66 -10.54 -9.23
N ARG A 182 15.05 -9.93 -10.25
CA ARG A 182 15.67 -9.74 -11.57
C ARG A 182 16.89 -8.82 -11.51
N LEU A 183 16.87 -7.79 -10.67
CA LEU A 183 18.01 -6.89 -10.48
C LEU A 183 19.16 -7.58 -9.74
N GLY A 184 18.86 -8.53 -8.85
CA GLY A 184 19.86 -9.34 -8.16
C GLY A 184 20.82 -8.54 -7.28
N TRP A 185 20.36 -7.39 -6.76
CA TRP A 185 21.17 -6.52 -5.91
C TRP A 185 21.18 -6.98 -4.45
N GLU A 186 22.15 -6.48 -3.69
CA GLU A 186 22.11 -6.55 -2.24
C GLU A 186 21.08 -5.54 -1.70
N TYR A 187 20.22 -5.97 -0.78
CA TYR A 187 19.15 -5.16 -0.19
C TYR A 187 19.32 -4.97 1.33
N SER A 188 20.55 -4.91 1.83
CA SER A 188 20.86 -4.74 3.26
C SER A 188 20.37 -3.41 3.84
N ASP A 189 20.17 -2.40 3.00
CA ASP A 189 19.63 -1.09 3.33
C ASP A 189 18.08 -1.03 3.30
N TRP A 190 17.40 -2.13 2.97
CA TRP A 190 15.95 -2.21 3.01
C TRP A 190 15.42 -2.41 4.44
N GLN A 191 14.43 -1.61 4.84
CA GLN A 191 13.92 -1.56 6.21
C GLN A 191 12.50 -2.13 6.39
N GLY A 192 11.86 -2.62 5.33
CA GLY A 192 10.53 -3.24 5.42
C GLY A 192 10.58 -4.76 5.59
N ALA A 193 9.42 -5.41 5.45
CA ALA A 193 9.33 -6.87 5.48
C ALA A 193 10.29 -7.53 4.47
N ALA A 194 10.71 -8.76 4.77
CA ALA A 194 11.59 -9.51 3.88
C ALA A 194 10.98 -9.62 2.47
N ILE A 195 11.74 -9.33 1.43
CA ILE A 195 11.23 -9.35 0.04
C ILE A 195 10.59 -10.72 -0.30
N LYS A 196 11.17 -11.80 0.22
CA LYS A 196 10.65 -13.17 0.07
C LYS A 196 9.26 -13.38 0.70
N SER A 197 8.94 -12.71 1.82
CA SER A 197 7.63 -12.85 2.48
C SER A 197 6.53 -12.10 1.72
N MET A 198 6.89 -11.13 0.88
CA MET A 198 5.95 -10.37 0.05
C MET A 198 5.68 -11.02 -1.33
N MET A 199 6.35 -12.13 -1.65
CA MET A 199 6.20 -12.82 -2.94
C MET A 199 4.95 -13.70 -3.02
N THR A 200 4.39 -13.79 -4.21
CA THR A 200 3.38 -14.80 -4.55
C THR A 200 3.97 -16.20 -4.64
N LYS A 201 3.10 -17.21 -4.55
CA LYS A 201 3.48 -18.61 -4.78
C LYS A 201 4.13 -18.82 -6.16
N GLN A 202 3.69 -18.08 -7.18
CA GLN A 202 4.27 -18.13 -8.51
C GLN A 202 5.69 -17.54 -8.55
N GLU A 203 5.90 -16.38 -7.93
CA GLU A 203 7.23 -15.76 -7.83
C GLU A 203 8.22 -16.63 -7.05
N LEU A 204 7.78 -17.27 -5.96
CA LEU A 204 8.62 -18.18 -5.19
C LEU A 204 9.06 -19.40 -6.00
N ARG A 205 8.14 -20.00 -6.78
CA ARG A 205 8.49 -21.11 -7.68
C ARG A 205 9.50 -20.69 -8.75
N LEU A 206 9.33 -19.50 -9.32
CA LEU A 206 10.30 -18.96 -10.29
C LEU A 206 11.67 -18.72 -9.65
N LEU A 207 11.69 -18.29 -8.39
CA LEU A 207 12.93 -18.07 -7.64
C LEU A 207 13.68 -19.38 -7.37
N GLU A 208 13.00 -20.44 -6.93
CA GLU A 208 13.60 -21.77 -6.72
C GLU A 208 14.27 -22.30 -8.00
N VAL A 209 13.63 -22.07 -9.15
CA VAL A 209 14.18 -22.44 -10.46
C VAL A 209 15.43 -21.62 -10.81
N VAL A 210 15.40 -20.29 -10.62
CA VAL A 210 16.56 -19.40 -10.90
C VAL A 210 17.77 -19.72 -10.03
N TYR A 211 17.57 -20.02 -8.73
CA TYR A 211 18.67 -20.43 -7.85
C TYR A 211 19.19 -21.83 -8.21
N SER A 212 18.33 -22.75 -8.66
CA SER A 212 18.76 -24.08 -9.12
C SER A 212 19.65 -24.01 -10.36
N TYR A 213 19.38 -23.07 -11.28
CA TYR A 213 20.24 -22.87 -12.47
C TYR A 213 21.52 -22.08 -12.19
N LYS A 214 21.56 -21.22 -11.17
CA LYS A 214 22.82 -20.57 -10.74
C LYS A 214 23.83 -21.54 -10.12
N VAL A 215 23.39 -22.71 -9.64
CA VAL A 215 24.27 -23.77 -9.11
C VAL A 215 24.85 -24.65 -10.23
N ILE A 216 24.29 -24.61 -11.44
CA ILE A 216 24.78 -25.40 -12.59
C ILE A 216 25.80 -24.61 -13.44
N ILE A 217 25.95 -23.30 -13.18
CA ILE A 217 26.93 -22.44 -13.85
C ILE A 217 27.86 -21.82 -12.80
N LEU A 218 28.59 -22.68 -12.08
CA LEU A 218 29.89 -22.39 -11.46
C LEU A 218 30.76 -23.63 -11.61
#